data_AF-A0A3D4JS65-F1
#
_entry.id   AF-A0A3D4JS65-F1
#
_cell.length_a   1.000
_cell.length_b   1.000
_cell.length_c   1.000
_cell.angle_alpha   90.00
_cell.angle_beta   90.00
_cell.angle_gamma   90.00
#
_symmetry.space_group_name_H-M   'P 1'
#
loop_
_entity.id
_entity.type
_entity.pdbx_description
1 polymer ?
#
loop_
_entity_poly.entity_id
_entity_poly.type
_entity_poly.pdbx_seq_one_letter_code
_entity_poly.pdbx_strand_id
1 'polypeptide(L)'
;MCNTFLFADGSKDLYPNGKLGYRAYLRSSIVKDSERWPFPTTGTHYVYAKEGERITLASSAQLGTGPSAIQLYSPSGALVVDDASANGQIPNREQEKNGPKRFNENSSTKYTPIYYLVPQGGTGIYRVEFLARGTAIPSTTILADAAWTQDSTAGIFAWDISVLNTTNTAFISGRVYANLLNLSNGNGNPNTNGFRGIVYGLTDDGFTYRINNNGNNGLYFSFFINNNGFTNSNGVSVYKSLNKTDLTASDVHNPLSADISNSTNQQITHKIFYTLPDPNLPETSIGAVPGNSTWLKKVPIVPVVTQLNTTGVEGTQGQISSKGGYIKFNSNRPAKYTIVIKSSTTPAAFTERILLGFANANANSILWDGKDGAGQSLPAGTHQAQISVQLQGAEVHFPYIDMEYNQNGTIIELLNKDNLSQVESNIVYWNDTDIQTVTNGSMSSPINNSHLPPINSSGANSTVNGHIWGVNGTGTGGQFGDLRSIDTWAFVKGPMST
;
A
#
# COMPACT_ATOMS: atom_id res chain seq x y z
N MET A 1 -18.25 -26.90 -3.46
CA MET A 1 -17.70 -27.18 -4.80
C MET A 1 -16.22 -26.80 -4.76
N CYS A 2 -15.34 -27.73 -5.11
CA CYS A 2 -13.90 -27.53 -5.04
C CYS A 2 -13.48 -26.56 -6.15
N ASN A 3 -13.21 -25.30 -5.82
CA ASN A 3 -12.57 -24.37 -6.75
C ASN A 3 -11.13 -24.85 -6.96
N THR A 4 -10.86 -25.52 -8.06
CA THR A 4 -9.50 -25.67 -8.58
C THR A 4 -9.04 -24.28 -9.01
N PHE A 5 -8.44 -23.52 -8.08
CA PHE A 5 -7.84 -22.23 -8.37
C PHE A 5 -6.75 -22.45 -9.42
N LEU A 6 -7.01 -22.03 -10.65
CA LEU A 6 -5.98 -21.79 -11.65
C LEU A 6 -5.24 -20.52 -11.20
N PHE A 7 -4.19 -20.75 -10.43
CA PHE A 7 -3.25 -19.78 -9.87
C PHE A 7 -2.60 -18.98 -10.99
N ALA A 8 -2.98 -17.72 -11.10
CA ALA A 8 -2.27 -16.70 -11.83
C ALA A 8 -2.17 -15.48 -10.91
N ASP A 9 -1.24 -14.56 -11.15
CA ASP A 9 -1.19 -13.28 -10.42
C ASP A 9 -1.46 -12.13 -11.41
N GLY A 10 -2.68 -11.57 -11.41
CA GLY A 10 -3.04 -10.48 -12.31
C GLY A 10 -4.50 -10.04 -12.26
N SER A 11 -5.01 -9.51 -13.38
CA SER A 11 -6.37 -8.94 -13.46
C SER A 11 -7.46 -9.97 -13.14
N LYS A 12 -7.22 -11.24 -13.42
CA LYS A 12 -8.15 -12.33 -13.11
C LYS A 12 -8.47 -12.43 -11.62
N ASP A 13 -7.49 -12.18 -10.74
CA ASP A 13 -7.69 -12.23 -9.28
C ASP A 13 -8.54 -11.07 -8.77
N LEU A 14 -8.47 -9.93 -9.46
CA LEU A 14 -9.35 -8.79 -9.20
C LEU A 14 -10.77 -9.05 -9.69
N TYR A 15 -10.92 -9.81 -10.78
CA TYR A 15 -12.17 -10.07 -11.49
C TYR A 15 -12.48 -11.57 -11.63
N PRO A 16 -12.76 -12.29 -10.53
CA PRO A 16 -13.29 -13.65 -10.59
C PRO A 16 -14.75 -13.67 -11.11
N ASN A 17 -15.28 -14.87 -11.41
CA ASN A 17 -16.67 -15.03 -11.84
C ASN A 17 -17.66 -14.46 -10.80
N GLY A 18 -18.68 -13.76 -11.26
CA GLY A 18 -19.71 -13.14 -10.42
C GLY A 18 -19.23 -11.89 -9.67
N LYS A 19 -18.02 -11.38 -9.95
CA LYS A 19 -17.51 -10.18 -9.28
C LYS A 19 -18.39 -8.98 -9.58
N LEU A 20 -18.88 -8.34 -8.53
CA LEU A 20 -19.59 -7.06 -8.60
C LEU A 20 -18.61 -5.91 -8.83
N GLY A 21 -19.11 -4.77 -9.29
CA GLY A 21 -18.33 -3.55 -9.41
C GLY A 21 -17.97 -3.19 -10.84
N TYR A 22 -17.03 -2.25 -10.96
CA TYR A 22 -16.36 -1.92 -12.20
C TYR A 22 -15.02 -2.62 -12.33
N ARG A 23 -14.63 -2.84 -13.58
CA ARG A 23 -13.28 -3.23 -13.96
C ARG A 23 -12.40 -1.99 -13.94
N ALA A 24 -11.57 -1.89 -12.91
CA ALA A 24 -10.46 -0.95 -12.87
C ALA A 24 -9.33 -1.48 -13.77
N TYR A 25 -9.15 -0.89 -14.94
CA TYR A 25 -8.09 -1.29 -15.87
C TYR A 25 -6.79 -0.51 -15.60
N LEU A 26 -5.67 -1.16 -15.89
CA LEU A 26 -4.33 -0.63 -15.63
C LEU A 26 -4.00 0.48 -16.63
N ARG A 27 -3.58 1.64 -16.13
CA ARG A 27 -3.11 2.75 -16.96
C ARG A 27 -1.60 2.62 -17.20
N SER A 28 -1.20 2.51 -18.46
CA SER A 28 0.20 2.50 -18.88
C SER A 28 0.54 3.78 -19.64
N SER A 29 1.23 4.70 -18.97
CA SER A 29 1.81 5.88 -19.61
C SER A 29 2.84 6.52 -18.66
N ILE A 30 3.92 7.04 -19.24
CA ILE A 30 4.93 7.83 -18.52
C ILE A 30 4.58 9.32 -18.46
N VAL A 31 3.48 9.74 -19.11
CA VAL A 31 3.02 11.13 -19.05
C VAL A 31 2.46 11.38 -17.65
N LYS A 32 3.05 12.33 -16.91
CA LYS A 32 2.54 12.74 -15.60
C LYS A 32 1.18 13.41 -15.76
N ASP A 33 0.21 12.95 -14.98
CA ASP A 33 -1.05 13.63 -14.74
C ASP A 33 -1.09 13.92 -13.24
N SER A 34 -0.74 15.14 -12.84
CA SER A 34 -0.61 15.51 -11.43
C SER A 34 -1.92 15.39 -10.65
N GLU A 35 -3.06 15.36 -11.35
CA GLU A 35 -4.37 15.22 -10.75
C GLU A 35 -4.62 13.76 -10.31
N ARG A 36 -4.49 12.85 -11.27
CA ARG A 36 -5.00 11.46 -11.16
C ARG A 36 -3.90 10.42 -10.97
N TRP A 37 -2.76 10.66 -11.61
CA TRP A 37 -1.61 9.74 -11.68
C TRP A 37 -0.28 10.48 -11.49
N PRO A 38 -0.04 11.03 -10.28
CA PRO A 38 1.15 11.84 -10.03
C PRO A 38 2.46 11.05 -10.14
N PHE A 39 2.39 9.71 -10.08
CA PHE A 39 3.49 8.78 -10.25
C PHE A 39 3.27 7.91 -11.50
N PRO A 40 3.59 8.41 -12.70
CA PRO A 40 3.29 7.68 -13.94
C PRO A 40 4.18 6.45 -14.14
N THR A 41 3.61 5.37 -14.69
CA THR A 41 4.28 4.09 -14.95
C THR A 41 3.78 3.45 -16.24
N THR A 42 4.58 2.59 -16.87
CA THR A 42 4.20 1.67 -17.97
C THR A 42 3.55 0.40 -17.43
N GLY A 43 2.57 0.53 -16.54
CA GLY A 43 1.94 -0.62 -15.88
C GLY A 43 2.95 -1.52 -15.14
N THR A 44 3.92 -0.92 -14.46
CA THR A 44 5.09 -1.63 -13.92
C THR A 44 4.73 -2.60 -12.79
N HIS A 45 5.22 -3.83 -12.91
CA HIS A 45 5.10 -4.88 -11.90
C HIS A 45 6.44 -5.56 -11.66
N TYR A 46 6.54 -6.30 -10.57
CA TYR A 46 7.73 -7.04 -10.20
C TYR A 46 7.37 -8.50 -9.94
N VAL A 47 8.25 -9.42 -10.35
CA VAL A 47 8.07 -10.85 -10.13
C VAL A 47 9.37 -11.47 -9.62
N TYR A 48 9.29 -12.18 -8.51
CA TYR A 48 10.42 -13.00 -8.06
C TYR A 48 10.34 -14.38 -8.72
N ALA A 49 11.43 -14.83 -9.32
CA ALA A 49 11.53 -16.16 -9.92
C ALA A 49 12.90 -16.78 -9.69
N LYS A 50 12.95 -18.11 -9.59
CA LYS A 50 14.16 -18.91 -9.37
C LYS A 50 14.66 -19.52 -10.67
N GLU A 51 15.96 -19.82 -10.69
CA GLU A 51 16.59 -20.57 -11.77
C GLU A 51 15.77 -21.81 -12.17
N GLY A 52 15.55 -21.97 -13.48
CA GLY A 52 14.79 -23.08 -14.05
C GLY A 52 13.26 -22.93 -13.98
N GLU A 53 12.73 -21.98 -13.21
CA GLU A 53 11.32 -21.60 -13.27
C GLU A 53 11.05 -20.83 -14.57
N ARG A 54 9.76 -20.70 -14.92
CA ARG A 54 9.36 -20.01 -16.14
C ARG A 54 8.37 -18.90 -15.84
N ILE A 55 8.75 -17.67 -16.14
CA ILE A 55 7.87 -16.51 -16.05
C ILE A 55 6.96 -16.54 -17.28
N THR A 56 5.66 -16.38 -17.06
CA THR A 56 4.66 -16.23 -18.11
C THR A 56 4.13 -14.81 -18.09
N LEU A 57 4.02 -14.18 -19.27
CA LEU A 57 3.57 -12.80 -19.40
C LEU A 57 2.44 -12.70 -20.41
N ALA A 58 1.39 -11.96 -20.06
CA ALA A 58 0.31 -11.68 -21.00
C ALA A 58 -0.39 -10.35 -20.72
N SER A 59 -0.97 -9.77 -21.77
CA SER A 59 -1.71 -8.52 -21.73
C SER A 59 -2.79 -8.50 -22.81
N SER A 60 -3.95 -7.92 -22.51
CA SER A 60 -4.99 -7.67 -23.51
C SER A 60 -4.56 -6.64 -24.54
N ALA A 61 -3.62 -5.76 -24.18
CA ALA A 61 -3.10 -4.73 -25.07
C ALA A 61 -2.25 -5.31 -26.21
N GLN A 62 -1.64 -6.49 -26.05
CA GLN A 62 -0.79 -7.09 -27.07
C GLN A 62 -1.54 -7.25 -28.40
N LEU A 63 -0.89 -6.78 -29.45
CA LEU A 63 -1.30 -6.88 -30.84
C LEU A 63 -0.04 -7.09 -31.66
N GLY A 64 -0.16 -7.82 -32.77
CA GLY A 64 0.93 -7.98 -33.74
C GLY A 64 1.32 -6.69 -34.50
N THR A 65 0.73 -5.56 -34.15
CA THR A 65 0.87 -4.26 -34.82
C THR A 65 0.64 -3.13 -33.83
N GLY A 66 1.45 -2.06 -33.90
CA GLY A 66 1.27 -0.86 -33.08
C GLY A 66 2.27 -0.73 -31.93
N PRO A 67 2.07 0.23 -31.01
CA PRO A 67 3.05 0.57 -29.97
C PRO A 67 3.00 -0.33 -28.73
N SER A 68 2.07 -1.29 -28.66
CA SER A 68 1.92 -2.18 -27.50
C SER A 68 3.03 -3.22 -27.45
N ALA A 69 3.60 -3.44 -26.28
CA ALA A 69 4.63 -4.44 -26.03
C ALA A 69 4.56 -4.96 -24.60
N ILE A 70 5.13 -6.14 -24.37
CA ILE A 70 5.48 -6.60 -23.03
C ILE A 70 7.00 -6.61 -22.92
N GLN A 71 7.52 -5.93 -21.90
CA GLN A 71 8.94 -5.87 -21.62
C GLN A 71 9.27 -6.55 -20.29
N LEU A 72 10.33 -7.36 -20.29
CA LEU A 72 10.85 -8.01 -19.10
C LEU A 72 12.32 -7.62 -18.90
N TYR A 73 12.63 -7.10 -17.72
CA TYR A 73 13.98 -6.78 -17.30
C TYR A 73 14.44 -7.81 -16.27
N SER A 74 15.59 -8.41 -16.53
CA SER A 74 16.25 -9.38 -15.65
C SER A 74 16.77 -8.74 -14.35
N PRO A 75 17.16 -9.52 -13.32
CA PRO A 75 17.63 -8.96 -12.06
C PRO A 75 18.84 -8.00 -12.16
N SER A 76 19.59 -8.04 -13.27
CA SER A 76 20.68 -7.09 -13.54
C SER A 76 20.20 -5.75 -14.15
N GLY A 77 18.92 -5.62 -14.45
CA GLY A 77 18.34 -4.50 -15.18
C GLY A 77 18.39 -4.63 -16.71
N ALA A 78 18.95 -5.73 -17.25
CA ALA A 78 18.99 -5.95 -18.69
C ALA A 78 17.62 -6.35 -19.25
N LEU A 79 17.19 -5.74 -20.35
CA LEU A 79 16.01 -6.10 -21.12
C LEU A 79 16.21 -7.49 -21.77
N VAL A 80 15.35 -8.46 -21.42
CA VAL A 80 15.45 -9.86 -21.85
C VAL A 80 14.23 -10.36 -22.63
N VAL A 81 13.12 -9.63 -22.55
CA VAL A 81 11.95 -9.79 -23.44
C VAL A 81 11.53 -8.39 -23.87
N ASP A 82 11.31 -8.21 -25.17
CA ASP A 82 10.72 -7.02 -25.78
C ASP A 82 9.81 -7.50 -26.91
N ASP A 83 8.60 -7.94 -26.56
CA ASP A 83 7.66 -8.55 -27.50
C ASP A 83 6.54 -7.57 -27.86
N ALA A 84 6.59 -7.04 -29.08
CA ALA A 84 5.56 -6.19 -29.67
C ALA A 84 4.68 -6.95 -30.69
N SER A 85 4.60 -8.28 -30.57
CA SER A 85 3.77 -9.15 -31.41
C SER A 85 2.43 -9.49 -30.75
N ALA A 86 1.67 -10.41 -31.37
CA ALA A 86 0.44 -10.95 -30.78
C ALA A 86 0.69 -12.04 -29.72
N ASN A 87 1.95 -12.44 -29.49
CA ASN A 87 2.29 -13.36 -28.41
C ASN A 87 1.90 -12.76 -27.06
N GLY A 88 1.49 -13.61 -26.11
CA GLY A 88 1.06 -13.12 -24.81
C GLY A 88 -0.24 -12.31 -24.86
N GLN A 89 -1.03 -12.38 -25.93
CA GLN A 89 -2.32 -11.73 -25.95
C GLN A 89 -3.33 -12.46 -25.05
N ILE A 90 -4.03 -11.69 -24.21
CA ILE A 90 -5.30 -12.11 -23.59
C ILE A 90 -6.41 -11.58 -24.49
N PRO A 91 -7.08 -12.39 -25.32
CA PRO A 91 -7.94 -11.86 -26.38
C PRO A 91 -9.32 -11.45 -25.88
N ASN A 92 -9.80 -12.05 -24.80
CA ASN A 92 -11.15 -11.80 -24.27
C ASN A 92 -11.29 -12.28 -22.83
N ARG A 93 -12.46 -11.95 -22.26
CA ARG A 93 -12.87 -12.31 -20.91
C ARG A 93 -12.93 -13.82 -20.65
N GLU A 94 -13.33 -14.64 -21.62
CA GLU A 94 -13.36 -16.10 -21.43
C GLU A 94 -11.97 -16.70 -21.24
N GLN A 95 -11.00 -16.28 -22.06
CA GLN A 95 -9.63 -16.73 -21.90
C GLN A 95 -8.95 -16.14 -20.65
N GLU A 96 -9.24 -14.88 -20.29
CA GLU A 96 -8.79 -14.30 -19.02
C GLU A 96 -9.22 -15.19 -17.83
N LYS A 97 -10.49 -15.62 -17.80
CA LYS A 97 -11.02 -16.51 -16.75
C LYS A 97 -10.33 -17.86 -16.72
N ASN A 98 -10.00 -18.43 -17.87
CA ASN A 98 -9.32 -19.72 -17.94
C ASN A 98 -7.83 -19.64 -17.61
N GLY A 99 -7.22 -18.46 -17.72
CA GLY A 99 -5.83 -18.21 -17.39
C GLY A 99 -4.83 -18.70 -18.44
N PRO A 100 -3.52 -18.61 -18.14
CA PRO A 100 -2.46 -18.96 -19.07
C PRO A 100 -2.35 -20.48 -19.27
N LYS A 101 -1.97 -20.90 -20.47
CA LYS A 101 -1.49 -22.27 -20.71
C LYS A 101 -0.20 -22.52 -19.93
N ARG A 102 -0.08 -23.70 -19.31
CA ARG A 102 1.23 -24.20 -18.88
C ARG A 102 2.11 -24.46 -20.12
N PHE A 103 3.42 -24.48 -19.92
CA PHE A 103 4.35 -24.77 -21.01
C PHE A 103 4.02 -26.12 -21.64
N ASN A 104 3.87 -26.16 -22.98
CA ASN A 104 3.44 -27.32 -23.77
C ASN A 104 2.01 -27.84 -23.47
N GLU A 105 1.17 -27.09 -22.75
CA GLU A 105 -0.23 -27.47 -22.56
C GLU A 105 -1.04 -27.30 -23.84
N ASN A 106 -1.69 -28.38 -24.28
CA ASN A 106 -2.65 -28.31 -25.38
C ASN A 106 -4.05 -28.00 -24.85
N SER A 107 -4.43 -26.71 -24.90
CA SER A 107 -5.76 -26.24 -24.55
C SER A 107 -6.23 -25.16 -25.53
N SER A 108 -7.50 -25.21 -25.93
CA SER A 108 -8.14 -24.18 -26.76
C SER A 108 -8.88 -23.12 -25.93
N THR A 109 -9.12 -23.36 -24.64
CA THR A 109 -9.90 -22.49 -23.76
C THR A 109 -9.04 -21.48 -23.01
N LYS A 110 -7.73 -21.73 -22.91
CA LYS A 110 -6.71 -20.87 -22.29
C LYS A 110 -5.96 -20.05 -23.32
N TYR A 111 -5.42 -18.88 -22.92
CA TYR A 111 -4.55 -18.09 -23.79
C TYR A 111 -3.09 -18.60 -23.73
N THR A 112 -2.31 -18.32 -24.78
CA THR A 112 -0.88 -18.65 -24.83
C THR A 112 -0.07 -17.43 -24.34
N PRO A 113 0.58 -17.49 -23.17
CA PRO A 113 1.44 -16.40 -22.70
C PRO A 113 2.78 -16.39 -23.46
N ILE A 114 3.55 -15.30 -23.29
CA ILE A 114 4.99 -15.34 -23.54
C ILE A 114 5.64 -16.17 -22.44
N TYR A 115 6.61 -17.03 -22.80
CA TYR A 115 7.34 -17.88 -21.87
C TYR A 115 8.80 -17.45 -21.78
N TYR A 116 9.25 -17.07 -20.58
CA TYR A 116 10.66 -16.79 -20.31
C TYR A 116 11.21 -17.80 -19.29
N LEU A 117 12.19 -18.61 -19.71
CA LEU A 117 12.90 -19.52 -18.80
C LEU A 117 13.94 -18.72 -18.02
N VAL A 118 13.89 -18.77 -16.69
CA VAL A 118 14.91 -18.15 -15.84
C VAL A 118 16.24 -18.89 -16.06
N PRO A 119 17.29 -18.21 -16.57
CA PRO A 119 18.55 -18.85 -16.90
C PRO A 119 19.32 -19.27 -15.63
N GLN A 120 20.38 -20.04 -15.84
CA GLN A 120 21.32 -20.36 -14.76
C GLN A 120 21.87 -19.09 -14.12
N GLY A 121 21.86 -19.02 -12.78
CA GLY A 121 22.25 -17.82 -12.03
C GLY A 121 21.26 -16.65 -12.16
N GLY A 122 20.09 -16.85 -12.78
CA GLY A 122 19.08 -15.81 -13.03
C GLY A 122 18.09 -15.59 -11.88
N THR A 123 18.23 -16.27 -10.74
CA THR A 123 17.33 -16.09 -9.59
C THR A 123 17.30 -14.64 -9.14
N GLY A 124 16.12 -14.04 -9.04
CA GLY A 124 15.96 -12.68 -8.52
C GLY A 124 14.61 -12.06 -8.84
N ILE A 125 14.52 -10.74 -8.65
CA ILE A 125 13.32 -9.96 -8.98
C ILE A 125 13.47 -9.39 -10.39
N TYR A 126 12.53 -9.76 -11.25
CA TYR A 126 12.38 -9.21 -12.59
C TYR A 126 11.38 -8.05 -12.56
N ARG A 127 11.57 -7.06 -13.45
CA ARG A 127 10.61 -5.98 -13.68
C ARG A 127 9.86 -6.23 -14.97
N VAL A 128 8.55 -6.12 -14.93
CA VAL A 128 7.66 -6.22 -16.07
C VAL A 128 7.08 -4.85 -16.37
N GLU A 129 7.05 -4.48 -17.65
CA GLU A 129 6.36 -3.30 -18.14
C GLU A 129 5.37 -3.71 -19.22
N PHE A 130 4.15 -3.19 -19.12
CA PHE A 130 3.05 -3.44 -20.03
C PHE A 130 2.76 -2.16 -20.81
N LEU A 131 3.16 -2.10 -22.09
CA LEU A 131 2.90 -0.96 -22.93
C LEU A 131 1.49 -1.07 -23.55
N ALA A 132 0.68 -0.04 -23.37
CA ALA A 132 -0.66 0.06 -23.94
C ALA A 132 -0.65 0.35 -25.45
N ARG A 133 -1.84 0.31 -26.07
CA ARG A 133 -2.02 0.54 -27.52
C ARG A 133 -1.99 2.02 -27.92
N GLY A 134 -2.09 2.94 -26.96
CA GLY A 134 -2.02 4.36 -27.21
C GLY A 134 -1.80 5.17 -25.92
N THR A 135 -1.98 6.49 -26.03
CA THR A 135 -1.69 7.44 -24.95
C THR A 135 -2.93 8.19 -24.45
N ALA A 136 -4.07 8.03 -25.12
CA ALA A 136 -5.32 8.67 -24.73
C ALA A 136 -5.78 8.20 -23.35
N ILE A 137 -6.44 9.08 -22.60
CA ILE A 137 -7.00 8.76 -21.30
C ILE A 137 -8.13 7.73 -21.47
N PRO A 138 -8.08 6.59 -20.75
CA PRO A 138 -9.05 5.52 -20.92
C PRO A 138 -10.37 5.83 -20.20
N SER A 139 -11.47 6.07 -20.91
CA SER A 139 -12.73 6.56 -20.32
C SER A 139 -13.88 5.54 -20.24
N THR A 140 -13.73 4.37 -20.86
CA THR A 140 -14.81 3.38 -20.98
C THR A 140 -15.13 2.68 -19.67
N THR A 141 -16.36 2.77 -19.16
CA THR A 141 -16.76 1.99 -17.98
C THR A 141 -17.20 0.57 -18.34
N ILE A 142 -16.63 -0.43 -17.65
CA ILE A 142 -16.91 -1.85 -17.86
C ILE A 142 -17.27 -2.47 -16.49
N LEU A 143 -18.33 -3.29 -16.43
CA LEU A 143 -18.62 -4.07 -15.23
C LEU A 143 -17.53 -5.11 -14.98
N ALA A 144 -17.19 -5.37 -13.72
CA ALA A 144 -16.08 -6.24 -13.31
C ALA A 144 -16.09 -7.62 -14.01
N ASP A 145 -17.26 -8.28 -14.06
CA ASP A 145 -17.43 -9.59 -14.66
C ASP A 145 -17.95 -9.58 -16.13
N ALA A 146 -18.15 -8.40 -16.73
CA ALA A 146 -18.62 -8.31 -18.10
C ALA A 146 -17.56 -8.73 -19.13
N ALA A 147 -18.04 -9.10 -20.32
CA ALA A 147 -17.20 -9.18 -21.50
C ALA A 147 -16.60 -7.81 -21.82
N TRP A 148 -15.39 -7.82 -22.38
CA TRP A 148 -14.65 -6.61 -22.74
C TRP A 148 -13.94 -6.80 -24.08
N THR A 149 -13.68 -5.68 -24.75
CA THR A 149 -12.88 -5.59 -25.97
C THR A 149 -11.84 -4.52 -25.76
N GLN A 150 -10.55 -4.88 -25.80
CA GLN A 150 -9.46 -3.93 -25.61
C GLN A 150 -9.53 -2.78 -26.63
N ASP A 151 -9.53 -1.54 -26.13
CA ASP A 151 -9.52 -0.32 -26.94
C ASP A 151 -8.08 0.12 -27.32
N SER A 152 -7.94 1.30 -27.93
CA SER A 152 -6.65 1.87 -28.37
C SER A 152 -6.07 2.95 -27.44
N THR A 153 -6.53 3.02 -26.19
CA THR A 153 -6.11 4.05 -25.21
C THR A 153 -4.85 3.63 -24.44
N ALA A 154 -4.51 4.38 -23.39
CA ALA A 154 -3.50 4.02 -22.40
C ALA A 154 -3.97 2.95 -21.38
N GLY A 155 -5.22 2.46 -21.50
CA GLY A 155 -5.80 1.44 -20.61
C GLY A 155 -5.49 0.01 -21.05
N ILE A 156 -5.26 -0.88 -20.08
CA ILE A 156 -5.04 -2.32 -20.27
C ILE A 156 -6.09 -3.09 -19.48
N PHE A 157 -7.00 -3.75 -20.19
CA PHE A 157 -8.20 -4.34 -19.59
C PHE A 157 -7.93 -5.65 -18.86
N ALA A 158 -6.93 -6.41 -19.29
CA ALA A 158 -6.45 -7.60 -18.62
C ALA A 158 -4.93 -7.72 -18.72
N TRP A 159 -4.30 -8.21 -17.67
CA TRP A 159 -2.86 -8.47 -17.60
C TRP A 159 -2.60 -9.65 -16.68
N ASP A 160 -1.51 -10.36 -16.95
CA ASP A 160 -1.13 -11.56 -16.20
C ASP A 160 0.39 -11.69 -16.14
N ILE A 161 0.91 -11.92 -14.94
CA ILE A 161 2.26 -12.38 -14.71
C ILE A 161 2.14 -13.61 -13.83
N SER A 162 2.68 -14.74 -14.27
CA SER A 162 2.65 -15.95 -13.45
C SER A 162 3.98 -16.68 -13.50
N VAL A 163 4.27 -17.50 -12.51
CA VAL A 163 5.50 -18.29 -12.44
C VAL A 163 5.15 -19.77 -12.48
N LEU A 164 5.65 -20.51 -13.47
CA LEU A 164 5.59 -21.96 -13.52
C LEU A 164 6.76 -22.57 -12.78
N ASN A 165 6.50 -23.63 -12.01
CA ASN A 165 7.54 -24.42 -11.39
C ASN A 165 8.49 -25.04 -12.44
N THR A 166 9.65 -25.50 -11.98
CA THR A 166 10.71 -26.07 -12.86
C THR A 166 10.25 -27.27 -13.69
N THR A 167 9.24 -28.01 -13.23
CA THR A 167 8.62 -29.12 -13.96
C THR A 167 7.52 -28.72 -14.94
N ASN A 168 7.14 -27.44 -14.99
CA ASN A 168 6.03 -26.88 -15.76
C ASN A 168 4.65 -27.49 -15.45
N THR A 169 4.48 -28.08 -14.26
CA THR A 169 3.23 -28.79 -13.89
C THR A 169 2.23 -27.89 -13.15
N ALA A 170 2.70 -26.85 -12.47
CA ALA A 170 1.86 -25.96 -11.68
C ALA A 170 2.41 -24.53 -11.67
N PHE A 171 1.51 -23.56 -11.53
CA PHE A 171 1.84 -22.18 -11.26
C PHE A 171 2.08 -21.98 -9.75
N ILE A 172 2.96 -21.04 -9.42
CA ILE A 172 3.33 -20.62 -8.08
C ILE A 172 2.74 -19.23 -7.86
N SER A 173 1.68 -19.14 -7.05
CA SER A 173 1.06 -17.86 -6.67
C SER A 173 1.90 -17.06 -5.69
N GLY A 174 1.63 -15.76 -5.60
CA GLY A 174 2.18 -14.89 -4.57
C GLY A 174 3.61 -14.45 -4.88
N ARG A 175 4.00 -14.46 -6.16
CA ARG A 175 5.33 -14.07 -6.61
C ARG A 175 5.35 -12.68 -7.25
N VAL A 176 4.18 -12.16 -7.60
CA VAL A 176 4.02 -10.88 -8.29
C VAL A 176 3.51 -9.81 -7.36
N TYR A 177 4.17 -8.64 -7.38
CA TYR A 177 3.72 -7.47 -6.65
C TYR A 177 3.86 -6.19 -7.49
N ALA A 178 3.14 -5.16 -7.07
CA ALA A 178 3.30 -3.79 -7.52
C ALA A 178 3.64 -2.90 -6.32
N ASN A 179 4.34 -1.79 -6.58
CA ASN A 179 4.54 -0.73 -5.59
C ASN A 179 3.43 0.33 -5.68
N LEU A 180 2.78 0.44 -6.84
CA LEU A 180 1.81 1.45 -7.19
C LEU A 180 0.84 0.85 -8.22
N LEU A 181 -0.45 1.15 -8.07
CA LEU A 181 -1.46 0.84 -9.08
C LEU A 181 -2.10 2.14 -9.57
N ASN A 182 -1.84 2.45 -10.84
CA ASN A 182 -2.51 3.51 -11.60
C ASN A 182 -3.68 2.89 -12.37
N LEU A 183 -4.91 3.17 -11.95
CA LEU A 183 -6.10 2.49 -12.46
C LEU A 183 -7.14 3.49 -12.96
N SER A 184 -8.11 2.98 -13.72
CA SER A 184 -9.32 3.73 -14.06
C SER A 184 -10.55 2.82 -14.17
N ASN A 185 -11.69 3.31 -13.67
CA ASN A 185 -13.01 2.68 -13.77
C ASN A 185 -13.81 3.20 -14.99
N GLY A 186 -13.23 4.09 -15.78
CA GLY A 186 -13.95 4.93 -16.73
C GLY A 186 -14.76 6.04 -16.05
N ASN A 187 -15.61 6.72 -16.81
CA ASN A 187 -16.36 7.90 -16.35
C ASN A 187 -17.89 7.70 -16.23
N GLY A 188 -18.39 6.50 -16.47
CA GLY A 188 -19.82 6.18 -16.43
C GLY A 188 -20.32 5.89 -15.01
N ASN A 189 -21.35 6.62 -14.58
CA ASN A 189 -22.11 6.42 -13.34
C ASN A 189 -21.25 6.19 -12.05
N PRO A 190 -20.20 7.00 -11.82
CA PRO A 190 -19.21 6.73 -10.76
C PRO A 190 -19.80 6.74 -9.34
N ASN A 191 -20.94 7.41 -9.14
CA ASN A 191 -21.64 7.44 -7.87
C ASN A 191 -22.46 6.17 -7.54
N THR A 192 -22.57 5.22 -8.47
CA THR A 192 -23.42 4.02 -8.28
C THR A 192 -22.63 2.74 -7.99
N ASN A 193 -21.35 2.71 -8.37
CA ASN A 193 -20.49 1.54 -8.20
C ASN A 193 -19.01 1.94 -8.32
N GLY A 194 -18.10 0.98 -8.13
CA GLY A 194 -16.67 1.23 -8.19
C GLY A 194 -15.84 -0.03 -8.21
N PHE A 195 -14.56 0.12 -7.90
CA PHE A 195 -13.58 -0.95 -7.83
C PHE A 195 -13.79 -1.80 -6.57
N ARG A 196 -13.99 -3.11 -6.77
CA ARG A 196 -14.18 -4.09 -5.69
C ARG A 196 -13.04 -5.11 -5.62
N GLY A 197 -11.91 -4.84 -6.27
CA GLY A 197 -10.76 -5.74 -6.26
C GLY A 197 -10.21 -5.94 -4.85
N ILE A 198 -9.71 -7.15 -4.60
CA ILE A 198 -9.03 -7.51 -3.36
C ILE A 198 -7.55 -7.64 -3.67
N VAL A 199 -6.72 -6.99 -2.88
CA VAL A 199 -5.25 -7.08 -2.95
C VAL A 199 -4.69 -7.33 -1.56
N TYR A 200 -3.42 -7.74 -1.49
CA TYR A 200 -2.73 -8.05 -0.25
C TYR A 200 -1.51 -7.15 -0.08
N GLY A 201 -1.52 -6.31 0.95
CA GLY A 201 -0.38 -5.47 1.31
C GLY A 201 0.58 -6.24 2.20
N LEU A 202 1.84 -6.38 1.79
CA LEU A 202 2.92 -6.93 2.62
C LEU A 202 3.79 -5.78 3.12
N THR A 203 3.93 -5.66 4.44
CA THR A 203 4.77 -4.66 5.07
C THR A 203 6.24 -5.12 5.12
N ASP A 204 7.17 -4.17 5.20
CA ASP A 204 8.60 -4.45 5.24
C ASP A 204 9.03 -5.27 6.47
N ASP A 205 8.22 -5.29 7.52
CA ASP A 205 8.39 -6.07 8.73
C ASP A 205 7.57 -7.38 8.74
N GLY A 206 6.99 -7.77 7.59
CA GLY A 206 6.48 -9.11 7.30
C GLY A 206 4.97 -9.30 7.50
N PHE A 207 4.24 -8.32 8.02
CA PHE A 207 2.80 -8.45 8.24
C PHE A 207 2.02 -8.32 6.93
N THR A 208 0.89 -9.02 6.84
CA THR A 208 0.04 -9.02 5.63
C THR A 208 -1.32 -8.45 5.94
N TYR A 209 -1.75 -7.48 5.13
CA TYR A 209 -3.08 -6.88 5.16
C TYR A 209 -3.88 -7.36 3.94
N ARG A 210 -5.11 -7.81 4.15
CA ARG A 210 -6.10 -7.98 3.07
C ARG A 210 -6.85 -6.67 2.89
N ILE A 211 -6.84 -6.15 1.66
CA ILE A 211 -7.46 -4.86 1.30
C ILE A 211 -8.58 -5.16 0.31
N ASN A 212 -9.81 -4.97 0.75
CA ASN A 212 -10.99 -5.06 -0.10
C ASN A 212 -11.52 -3.63 -0.36
N ASN A 213 -11.34 -3.18 -1.61
CA ASN A 213 -11.69 -1.83 -2.06
C ASN A 213 -13.19 -1.53 -2.00
N ASN A 214 -14.04 -2.57 -1.87
CA ASN A 214 -15.45 -2.48 -1.50
C ASN A 214 -16.31 -1.48 -2.32
N GLY A 215 -15.90 -1.15 -3.55
CA GLY A 215 -16.64 -0.29 -4.46
C GLY A 215 -16.24 1.18 -4.36
N ASN A 216 -15.04 1.50 -3.86
CA ASN A 216 -14.47 2.83 -4.00
C ASN A 216 -14.36 3.22 -5.49
N ASN A 217 -14.53 4.50 -5.80
CA ASN A 217 -14.47 4.96 -7.18
C ASN A 217 -13.74 6.29 -7.27
N GLY A 218 -12.65 6.25 -8.02
CA GLY A 218 -11.80 7.39 -8.28
C GLY A 218 -11.83 7.89 -9.73
N LEU A 219 -12.70 7.33 -10.60
CA LEU A 219 -12.68 7.44 -12.07
C LEU A 219 -11.33 7.10 -12.72
N TYR A 220 -10.29 7.87 -12.40
CA TYR A 220 -8.87 7.76 -12.67
C TYR A 220 -8.11 7.95 -11.36
N PHE A 221 -7.52 6.90 -10.81
CA PHE A 221 -6.93 7.00 -9.47
C PHE A 221 -5.61 6.26 -9.38
N SER A 222 -4.87 6.63 -8.34
CA SER A 222 -3.66 5.94 -7.93
C SER A 222 -3.80 5.48 -6.49
N PHE A 223 -3.29 4.29 -6.18
CA PHE A 223 -3.01 3.96 -4.78
C PHE A 223 -1.74 3.14 -4.65
N PHE A 224 -1.09 3.34 -3.51
CA PHE A 224 0.08 2.61 -3.07
C PHE A 224 -0.01 2.42 -1.56
N ILE A 225 0.94 1.69 -0.99
CA ILE A 225 1.05 1.52 0.45
C ILE A 225 2.47 1.82 0.91
N ASN A 226 2.61 2.46 2.06
CA ASN A 226 3.92 2.82 2.62
C ASN A 226 3.86 2.84 4.15
N ASN A 227 5.01 3.08 4.78
CA ASN A 227 5.12 3.10 6.25
C ASN A 227 4.73 4.44 6.90
N ASN A 228 4.54 5.53 6.13
CA ASN A 228 4.38 6.88 6.69
C ASN A 228 3.17 7.67 6.19
N GLY A 229 2.47 7.18 5.17
CA GLY A 229 1.45 7.95 4.47
C GLY A 229 2.07 9.18 3.83
N PHE A 230 1.43 10.32 4.05
CA PHE A 230 1.98 11.63 3.70
C PHE A 230 2.94 12.14 4.76
N THR A 231 3.92 12.93 4.34
CA THR A 231 4.99 13.47 5.19
C THR A 231 5.04 14.99 5.14
N ASN A 232 5.71 15.58 6.12
CA ASN A 232 6.17 16.96 6.06
C ASN A 232 7.57 17.05 5.40
N SER A 233 8.10 18.27 5.27
CA SER A 233 9.42 18.54 4.68
C SER A 233 10.60 17.85 5.38
N ASN A 234 10.42 17.34 6.60
CA ASN A 234 11.43 16.58 7.34
C ASN A 234 11.29 15.06 7.13
N GLY A 235 10.36 14.60 6.30
CA GLY A 235 10.05 13.18 6.10
C GLY A 235 9.27 12.55 7.25
N VAL A 236 8.70 13.33 8.16
CA VAL A 236 7.91 12.76 9.27
C VAL A 236 6.46 12.64 8.82
N SER A 237 5.83 11.49 9.11
CA SER A 237 4.39 11.27 8.84
C SER A 237 3.54 12.39 9.44
N VAL A 238 2.59 12.90 8.67
CA VAL A 238 1.61 13.88 9.16
C VAL A 238 0.35 13.23 9.76
N TYR A 239 0.15 11.92 9.57
CA TYR A 239 -1.06 11.19 9.96
C TYR A 239 -2.35 11.93 9.57
N LYS A 240 -2.40 12.38 8.33
CA LYS A 240 -3.47 13.21 7.77
C LYS A 240 -3.57 13.04 6.27
N SER A 241 -4.78 13.18 5.75
CA SER A 241 -5.03 13.39 4.32
C SER A 241 -4.59 14.78 3.88
N LEU A 242 -4.35 14.96 2.57
CA LEU A 242 -3.93 16.23 1.97
C LEU A 242 -5.01 16.79 1.03
N ASN A 243 -5.23 18.10 1.13
CA ASN A 243 -6.16 18.86 0.27
C ASN A 243 -5.54 19.21 -1.10
N LYS A 244 -4.86 18.25 -1.74
CA LYS A 244 -4.20 18.39 -3.06
C LYS A 244 -3.87 17.01 -3.66
N THR A 245 -3.56 16.99 -4.95
CA THR A 245 -3.07 15.80 -5.70
C THR A 245 -1.73 16.00 -6.40
N ASP A 246 -1.29 17.24 -6.66
CA ASP A 246 0.07 17.51 -7.14
C ASP A 246 1.08 17.36 -6.00
N LEU A 247 1.45 16.10 -5.77
CA LEU A 247 2.37 15.70 -4.71
C LEU A 247 3.82 15.94 -5.11
N THR A 248 4.60 16.41 -4.15
CA THR A 248 6.03 16.61 -4.24
C THR A 248 6.78 15.63 -3.34
N ALA A 249 8.11 15.57 -3.47
CA ALA A 249 8.95 14.71 -2.63
C ALA A 249 8.92 15.07 -1.13
N SER A 250 8.44 16.28 -0.75
CA SER A 250 8.21 16.62 0.65
C SER A 250 6.88 16.08 1.18
N ASP A 251 5.91 15.86 0.30
CA ASP A 251 4.56 15.42 0.68
C ASP A 251 4.49 13.90 0.84
N VAL A 252 5.30 13.15 0.08
CA VAL A 252 5.33 11.70 0.15
C VAL A 252 6.60 11.14 -0.47
N HIS A 253 7.04 9.99 0.04
CA HIS A 253 8.05 9.19 -0.63
C HIS A 253 7.51 8.66 -1.96
N ASN A 254 8.24 8.89 -3.06
CA ASN A 254 7.87 8.40 -4.37
C ASN A 254 7.90 6.85 -4.38
N PRO A 255 6.77 6.15 -4.64
CA PRO A 255 6.72 4.68 -4.61
C PRO A 255 7.54 3.98 -5.70
N LEU A 256 8.08 4.75 -6.65
CA LEU A 256 8.96 4.29 -7.72
C LEU A 256 10.45 4.49 -7.40
N SER A 257 10.78 5.12 -6.28
CA SER A 257 12.16 5.32 -5.83
C SER A 257 12.63 4.17 -4.93
N ALA A 258 13.93 4.12 -4.67
CA ALA A 258 14.49 3.19 -3.69
C ALA A 258 14.07 3.62 -2.28
N ASP A 259 13.73 2.62 -1.46
CA ASP A 259 13.44 2.79 -0.04
C ASP A 259 14.60 3.52 0.67
N ILE A 260 14.26 4.41 1.60
CA ILE A 260 15.22 5.09 2.47
C ILE A 260 15.11 4.44 3.84
N SER A 261 16.19 3.83 4.32
CA SER A 261 16.26 3.29 5.69
C SER A 261 17.58 3.66 6.34
N ASN A 262 17.57 4.69 7.17
CA ASN A 262 18.70 5.10 8.00
C ASN A 262 18.26 5.35 9.44
N SER A 263 19.23 5.64 10.33
CA SER A 263 18.99 5.79 11.78
C SER A 263 18.06 6.94 12.16
N THR A 264 17.78 7.86 11.24
CA THR A 264 17.01 9.08 11.49
C THR A 264 15.75 9.21 10.61
N ASN A 265 15.62 8.38 9.58
CA ASN A 265 14.53 8.46 8.62
C ASN A 265 14.29 7.09 7.97
N GLN A 266 13.03 6.66 7.95
CA GLN A 266 12.58 5.49 7.22
C GLN A 266 11.44 5.86 6.30
N GLN A 267 11.64 5.79 4.99
CA GLN A 267 10.64 5.94 3.95
C GLN A 267 10.60 4.66 3.14
N ILE A 268 9.58 3.83 3.37
CA ILE A 268 9.50 2.49 2.80
C ILE A 268 8.20 2.36 2.02
N THR A 269 8.30 1.91 0.77
CA THR A 269 7.14 1.50 -0.03
C THR A 269 6.87 0.03 0.18
N HIS A 270 5.68 -0.26 0.70
CA HIS A 270 5.20 -1.61 0.94
C HIS A 270 4.72 -2.24 -0.38
N LYS A 271 4.52 -3.57 -0.39
CA LYS A 271 4.27 -4.33 -1.63
C LYS A 271 2.83 -4.76 -1.74
N ILE A 272 2.22 -4.54 -2.91
CA ILE A 272 0.84 -4.92 -3.20
C ILE A 272 0.83 -6.19 -4.06
N PHE A 273 0.32 -7.29 -3.52
CA PHE A 273 0.16 -8.57 -4.21
C PHE A 273 -1.30 -8.79 -4.63
N TYR A 274 -1.50 -9.52 -5.73
CA TYR A 274 -2.84 -9.96 -6.19
C TYR A 274 -3.37 -11.14 -5.37
N THR A 275 -2.47 -12.00 -4.91
CA THR A 275 -2.74 -13.17 -4.08
C THR A 275 -1.93 -13.08 -2.79
N LEU A 276 -2.09 -14.04 -1.86
CA LEU A 276 -1.27 -14.07 -0.66
C LEU A 276 0.22 -14.24 -1.03
N PRO A 277 1.16 -13.48 -0.44
CA PRO A 277 2.58 -13.61 -0.76
C PRO A 277 3.10 -15.03 -0.51
N ASP A 278 3.83 -15.60 -1.47
CA ASP A 278 4.35 -16.98 -1.38
C ASP A 278 5.13 -17.14 -0.07
N PRO A 279 4.82 -18.16 0.76
CA PRO A 279 5.56 -18.44 1.99
C PRO A 279 7.05 -18.71 1.77
N ASN A 280 7.46 -19.06 0.54
CA ASN A 280 8.84 -19.35 0.15
C ASN A 280 9.52 -18.18 -0.60
N LEU A 281 9.04 -16.94 -0.44
CA LEU A 281 9.81 -15.75 -0.78
C LEU A 281 11.01 -15.65 0.17
N PRO A 282 12.22 -15.29 -0.32
CA PRO A 282 13.34 -14.98 0.57
C PRO A 282 13.08 -13.66 1.32
N GLU A 283 13.89 -13.36 2.34
CA GLU A 283 13.78 -12.08 3.06
C GLU A 283 14.15 -10.89 2.17
N THR A 284 15.14 -11.06 1.29
CA THR A 284 15.63 -10.07 0.34
C THR A 284 16.02 -10.73 -0.98
N SER A 285 16.10 -9.93 -2.04
CA SER A 285 16.64 -10.37 -3.32
C SER A 285 17.24 -9.21 -4.10
N ILE A 286 18.23 -9.50 -4.94
CA ILE A 286 18.63 -8.62 -6.04
C ILE A 286 17.50 -8.53 -7.07
N GLY A 287 17.50 -7.48 -7.89
CA GLY A 287 16.49 -7.34 -8.93
C GLY A 287 16.56 -6.07 -9.75
N ALA A 288 15.76 -6.03 -10.82
CA ALA A 288 15.44 -4.82 -11.59
C ALA A 288 14.51 -3.86 -10.83
N VAL A 289 14.81 -3.63 -9.55
CA VAL A 289 14.09 -2.73 -8.65
C VAL A 289 14.91 -1.47 -8.41
N PRO A 290 14.29 -0.36 -7.98
CA PRO A 290 15.05 0.80 -7.52
C PRO A 290 16.06 0.40 -6.43
N GLY A 291 17.34 0.75 -6.61
CA GLY A 291 18.42 0.34 -5.70
C GLY A 291 18.99 -1.07 -5.95
N ASN A 292 18.59 -1.75 -7.02
CA ASN A 292 19.06 -3.07 -7.48
C ASN A 292 18.80 -4.26 -6.52
N SER A 293 18.18 -4.01 -5.36
CA SER A 293 17.75 -5.03 -4.42
C SER A 293 16.66 -4.47 -3.51
N THR A 294 15.82 -5.34 -2.96
CA THR A 294 14.80 -4.96 -1.97
C THR A 294 14.45 -6.15 -1.09
N TRP A 295 13.79 -5.87 0.03
CA TRP A 295 13.17 -6.90 0.87
C TRP A 295 12.00 -7.57 0.13
N LEU A 296 11.63 -8.79 0.51
CA LEU A 296 10.46 -9.50 -0.03
C LEU A 296 9.58 -9.98 1.11
N LYS A 297 9.98 -10.98 1.89
CA LYS A 297 9.17 -11.50 3.01
C LYS A 297 10.00 -11.75 4.26
N LYS A 298 9.92 -10.85 5.24
CA LYS A 298 10.55 -11.02 6.56
C LYS A 298 9.63 -11.76 7.52
N VAL A 299 10.20 -12.38 8.55
CA VAL A 299 9.43 -12.99 9.64
C VAL A 299 8.82 -11.88 10.52
N PRO A 300 7.50 -11.86 10.76
CA PRO A 300 6.86 -10.84 11.60
C PRO A 300 7.30 -10.93 13.07
N ILE A 301 7.77 -9.82 13.63
CA ILE A 301 8.14 -9.70 15.05
C ILE A 301 7.29 -8.60 15.70
N VAL A 302 6.51 -8.90 16.74
CA VAL A 302 5.77 -7.85 17.47
C VAL A 302 6.77 -6.96 18.23
N PRO A 303 6.71 -5.63 18.12
CA PRO A 303 7.66 -4.75 18.80
C PRO A 303 7.33 -4.61 20.29
N VAL A 304 8.37 -4.56 21.13
CA VAL A 304 8.26 -4.54 22.60
C VAL A 304 9.25 -3.54 23.19
N VAL A 305 8.77 -2.73 24.14
CA VAL A 305 9.58 -1.83 24.95
C VAL A 305 10.08 -2.56 26.20
N THR A 306 11.37 -2.42 26.51
CA THR A 306 11.96 -2.89 27.78
C THR A 306 12.87 -1.81 28.38
N GLN A 307 13.23 -1.94 29.66
CA GLN A 307 14.16 -1.03 30.36
C GLN A 307 13.79 0.46 30.28
N LEU A 308 12.49 0.78 30.29
CA LEU A 308 12.02 2.17 30.31
C LEU A 308 12.53 2.89 31.57
N ASN A 309 13.23 4.01 31.37
CA ASN A 309 13.69 4.89 32.43
C ASN A 309 13.81 6.33 31.93
N THR A 310 14.04 7.26 32.86
CA THR A 310 14.23 8.68 32.57
C THR A 310 15.53 9.20 33.16
N THR A 311 16.09 10.24 32.54
CA THR A 311 17.25 10.97 33.07
C THR A 311 17.06 12.45 32.82
N GLY A 312 17.13 13.29 33.85
CA GLY A 312 17.02 14.74 33.68
C GLY A 312 18.17 15.27 32.83
N VAL A 313 18.01 16.45 32.21
CA VAL A 313 19.11 17.07 31.45
C VAL A 313 20.36 17.32 32.31
N GLU A 314 20.16 17.46 33.62
CA GLU A 314 21.20 17.60 34.66
C GLU A 314 21.88 16.26 35.04
N GLY A 315 21.47 15.14 34.44
CA GLY A 315 22.03 13.79 34.70
C GLY A 315 21.34 13.00 35.82
N THR A 316 20.39 13.59 36.55
CA THR A 316 19.68 12.90 37.64
C THR A 316 18.77 11.80 37.10
N GLN A 317 19.02 10.55 37.52
CA GLN A 317 18.21 9.39 37.12
C GLN A 317 16.79 9.45 37.72
N GLY A 318 15.81 8.99 36.95
CA GLY A 318 14.40 8.91 37.36
C GLY A 318 13.67 10.26 37.44
N GLN A 319 14.33 11.36 37.05
CA GLN A 319 13.75 12.70 37.13
C GLN A 319 13.64 13.34 35.75
N ILE A 320 12.56 14.08 35.55
CA ILE A 320 12.34 14.99 34.42
C ILE A 320 11.72 16.27 35.00
N SER A 321 12.05 17.43 34.43
CA SER A 321 11.57 18.73 34.92
C SER A 321 11.24 19.67 33.77
N SER A 322 10.88 20.92 34.07
CA SER A 322 10.73 21.99 33.08
C SER A 322 12.01 22.30 32.28
N LYS A 323 13.17 21.79 32.72
CA LYS A 323 14.43 21.83 31.95
C LYS A 323 14.55 20.73 30.90
N GLY A 324 13.61 19.78 30.89
CA GLY A 324 13.64 18.61 30.02
C GLY A 324 14.49 17.46 30.55
N GLY A 325 14.69 16.46 29.70
CA GLY A 325 15.44 15.25 30.00
C GLY A 325 15.36 14.23 28.87
N TYR A 326 15.86 13.03 29.15
CA TYR A 326 15.91 11.91 28.22
C TYR A 326 15.00 10.80 28.69
N ILE A 327 14.18 10.30 27.77
CA ILE A 327 13.35 9.11 27.93
C ILE A 327 14.10 7.97 27.24
N LYS A 328 14.53 6.99 28.02
CA LYS A 328 15.40 5.90 27.57
C LYS A 328 14.66 4.58 27.63
N PHE A 329 14.82 3.77 26.61
CA PHE A 329 14.21 2.45 26.53
C PHE A 329 14.95 1.57 25.52
N ASN A 330 14.77 0.26 25.63
CA ASN A 330 15.21 -0.70 24.63
C ASN A 330 14.04 -1.14 23.76
N SER A 331 14.31 -1.32 22.47
CA SER A 331 13.41 -1.98 21.52
C SER A 331 14.00 -3.31 21.06
N ASN A 332 13.18 -4.34 20.88
CA ASN A 332 13.62 -5.61 20.28
C ASN A 332 13.89 -5.52 18.77
N ARG A 333 13.41 -4.47 18.10
CA ARG A 333 13.58 -4.24 16.66
C ARG A 333 13.43 -2.76 16.30
N PRO A 334 13.83 -2.33 15.10
CA PRO A 334 13.46 -0.99 14.63
C PRO A 334 11.93 -0.87 14.53
N ALA A 335 11.36 0.23 15.04
CA ALA A 335 9.91 0.46 15.10
C ALA A 335 9.57 1.92 15.35
N LYS A 336 8.40 2.40 14.92
CA LYS A 336 7.92 3.71 15.37
C LYS A 336 7.56 3.66 16.85
N TYR A 337 7.84 4.75 17.56
CA TYR A 337 7.42 4.92 18.94
C TYR A 337 6.38 6.03 19.07
N THR A 338 5.50 5.85 20.05
CA THR A 338 4.70 6.91 20.65
C THR A 338 5.12 7.00 22.11
N ILE A 339 5.63 8.16 22.51
CA ILE A 339 5.86 8.49 23.91
C ILE A 339 4.78 9.46 24.35
N VAL A 340 4.02 9.09 25.37
CA VAL A 340 3.01 9.96 25.99
C VAL A 340 3.55 10.45 27.32
N ILE A 341 3.50 11.76 27.52
CA ILE A 341 3.91 12.44 28.75
C ILE A 341 2.68 13.18 29.28
N LYS A 342 2.12 12.69 30.39
CA LYS A 342 0.88 13.24 30.97
C LYS A 342 1.04 13.58 32.44
N SER A 343 0.24 14.54 32.91
CA SER A 343 0.14 14.86 34.33
C SER A 343 -0.42 13.68 35.12
N SER A 344 0.20 13.34 36.25
CA SER A 344 -0.34 12.31 37.15
C SER A 344 -1.43 12.84 38.11
N THR A 345 -1.59 14.16 38.21
CA THR A 345 -2.62 14.80 39.06
C THR A 345 -3.97 14.94 38.35
N THR A 346 -5.05 15.00 39.14
CA THR A 346 -6.42 15.32 38.66
C THR A 346 -6.96 16.54 39.41
N PRO A 347 -7.34 17.64 38.73
CA PRO A 347 -7.22 17.88 37.29
C PRO A 347 -5.76 17.92 36.81
N ALA A 348 -5.56 17.74 35.51
CA ALA A 348 -4.23 17.72 34.91
C ALA A 348 -3.53 19.07 35.11
N ALA A 349 -2.28 19.04 35.59
CA ALA A 349 -1.47 20.24 35.82
C ALA A 349 -0.89 20.84 34.52
N PHE A 350 -0.83 20.06 33.44
CA PHE A 350 -0.32 20.47 32.13
C PHE A 350 -0.94 19.64 31.01
N THR A 351 -0.87 20.16 29.78
CA THR A 351 -1.43 19.52 28.58
C THR A 351 -0.61 18.28 28.20
N GLU A 352 -1.26 17.16 27.92
CA GLU A 352 -0.59 15.93 27.47
C GLU A 352 0.32 16.18 26.26
N ARG A 353 1.58 15.73 26.33
CA ARG A 353 2.57 15.84 25.26
C ARG A 353 2.78 14.48 24.62
N ILE A 354 2.83 14.46 23.29
CA ILE A 354 3.24 13.29 22.52
C ILE A 354 4.52 13.55 21.77
N LEU A 355 5.44 12.60 21.85
CA LEU A 355 6.61 12.52 20.98
C LEU A 355 6.45 11.30 20.08
N LEU A 356 6.56 11.54 18.77
CA LEU A 356 6.57 10.51 17.74
C LEU A 356 7.98 10.43 17.16
N GLY A 357 8.37 9.26 16.72
CA GLY A 357 9.63 9.07 16.03
C GLY A 357 9.94 7.61 15.80
N PHE A 358 11.21 7.35 15.51
CA PHE A 358 11.68 6.03 15.15
C PHE A 358 12.70 5.52 16.19
N ALA A 359 12.43 4.33 16.72
CA ALA A 359 13.34 3.62 17.60
C ALA A 359 14.25 2.72 16.78
N ASN A 360 15.54 2.71 17.09
CA ASN A 360 16.46 1.68 16.65
C ASN A 360 16.27 0.41 17.49
N ALA A 361 16.77 -0.72 16.99
CA ALA A 361 16.91 -1.91 17.82
C ALA A 361 17.88 -1.63 19.00
N ASN A 362 17.61 -2.25 20.14
CA ASN A 362 18.30 -2.04 21.40
C ASN A 362 18.06 -0.63 21.96
N ALA A 363 19.09 0.01 22.52
CA ALA A 363 18.95 1.23 23.31
C ALA A 363 18.56 2.46 22.49
N ASN A 364 17.59 3.21 23.02
CA ASN A 364 17.10 4.48 22.50
C ASN A 364 17.13 5.54 23.61
N SER A 365 17.33 6.81 23.24
CA SER A 365 17.37 7.95 24.16
C SER A 365 16.74 9.17 23.49
N ILE A 366 15.49 9.45 23.85
CA ILE A 366 14.68 10.50 23.21
C ILE A 366 14.67 11.74 24.09
N LEU A 367 15.05 12.88 23.51
CA LEU A 367 15.03 14.17 24.21
C LEU A 367 13.59 14.68 24.34
N TRP A 368 13.23 15.08 25.56
CA TRP A 368 12.08 15.92 25.85
C TRP A 368 12.57 17.28 26.34
N ASP A 369 12.02 18.34 25.77
CA ASP A 369 12.41 19.74 26.00
C ASP A 369 11.79 20.35 27.27
N GLY A 370 11.02 19.59 28.04
CA GLY A 370 10.34 20.07 29.25
C GLY A 370 9.08 20.89 28.98
N LYS A 371 8.56 20.84 27.74
CA LYS A 371 7.32 21.51 27.35
C LYS A 371 6.13 20.56 27.33
N ASP A 372 4.95 21.12 27.58
CA ASP A 372 3.67 20.42 27.52
C ASP A 372 3.14 20.30 26.08
N GLY A 373 1.97 19.69 25.92
CA GLY A 373 1.29 19.53 24.63
C GLY A 373 0.96 20.84 23.91
N ALA A 374 0.81 21.95 24.64
CA ALA A 374 0.55 23.28 24.10
C ALA A 374 1.85 24.06 23.77
N GLY A 375 3.01 23.42 23.96
CA GLY A 375 4.32 24.04 23.72
C GLY A 375 4.73 25.04 24.80
N GLN A 376 4.05 25.03 25.96
CA GLN A 376 4.42 25.84 27.11
C GLN A 376 5.36 25.05 28.01
N SER A 377 6.29 25.73 28.69
CA SER A 377 7.10 25.07 29.72
C SER A 377 6.18 24.53 30.82
N LEU A 378 6.55 23.38 31.41
CA LEU A 378 5.84 22.88 32.58
C LEU A 378 5.79 23.95 33.70
N PRO A 379 4.69 24.05 34.48
CA PRO A 379 4.58 25.00 35.57
C PRO A 379 5.71 24.81 36.61
N ALA A 380 6.07 25.87 37.33
CA ALA A 380 7.04 25.77 38.41
C ALA A 380 6.55 24.82 39.52
N GLY A 381 7.46 24.05 40.11
CA GLY A 381 7.16 23.08 41.18
C GLY A 381 7.40 21.62 40.78
N THR A 382 7.14 20.70 41.72
CA THR A 382 7.25 19.25 41.48
C THR A 382 5.95 18.74 40.89
N HIS A 383 5.93 18.55 39.57
CA HIS A 383 4.79 17.96 38.86
C HIS A 383 5.17 16.54 38.46
N GLN A 384 4.49 15.55 39.03
CA GLN A 384 4.71 14.16 38.63
C GLN A 384 4.15 13.96 37.22
N ALA A 385 5.02 13.55 36.31
CA ALA A 385 4.63 13.12 34.96
C ALA A 385 4.61 11.60 34.91
N GLN A 386 3.53 11.04 34.36
CA GLN A 386 3.52 9.65 33.93
C GLN A 386 4.01 9.60 32.48
N ILE A 387 5.05 8.79 32.25
CA ILE A 387 5.56 8.51 30.91
C ILE A 387 5.09 7.14 30.51
N SER A 388 4.59 7.01 29.29
CA SER A 388 4.42 5.70 28.67
C SER A 388 5.08 5.69 27.31
N VAL A 389 5.62 4.53 26.94
CA VAL A 389 6.20 4.27 25.63
C VAL A 389 5.52 3.06 25.04
N GLN A 390 5.08 3.20 23.79
CA GLN A 390 4.51 2.13 23.00
C GLN A 390 5.17 2.12 21.63
N LEU A 391 5.53 0.93 21.15
CA LEU A 391 6.04 0.75 19.81
C LEU A 391 4.92 0.27 18.88
N GLN A 392 5.04 0.66 17.62
CA GLN A 392 4.12 0.28 16.55
C GLN A 392 4.84 -0.65 15.58
N GLY A 393 4.18 -1.74 15.21
CA GLY A 393 4.61 -2.67 14.17
C GLY A 393 3.53 -2.80 13.12
N ALA A 394 3.83 -3.47 12.01
CA ALA A 394 2.90 -3.62 10.88
C ALA A 394 2.34 -2.28 10.37
N GLU A 395 3.01 -1.16 10.61
CA GLU A 395 2.43 0.13 10.28
C GLU A 395 2.38 0.33 8.76
N VAL A 396 1.16 0.59 8.30
CA VAL A 396 0.84 0.75 6.91
C VAL A 396 -0.15 1.88 6.75
N HIS A 397 0.15 2.73 5.79
CA HIS A 397 -0.73 3.76 5.27
C HIS A 397 -1.19 3.37 3.87
N PHE A 398 -2.38 3.83 3.51
CA PHE A 398 -3.03 3.56 2.24
C PHE A 398 -3.36 4.88 1.53
N PRO A 399 -2.35 5.60 0.99
CA PRO A 399 -2.60 6.77 0.14
C PRO A 399 -3.45 6.42 -1.09
N TYR A 400 -4.66 6.96 -1.14
CA TYR A 400 -5.53 6.99 -2.31
C TYR A 400 -5.55 8.41 -2.89
N ILE A 401 -5.19 8.54 -4.16
CA ILE A 401 -5.12 9.83 -4.86
C ILE A 401 -6.27 9.91 -5.84
N ASP A 402 -7.02 11.00 -5.75
CA ASP A 402 -8.17 11.32 -6.60
C ASP A 402 -9.24 10.21 -6.54
N MET A 403 -9.73 9.94 -5.33
CA MET A 403 -10.74 8.90 -5.07
C MET A 403 -12.06 9.58 -4.68
N GLU A 404 -12.90 9.97 -5.64
CA GLU A 404 -14.08 10.81 -5.37
C GLU A 404 -15.06 10.15 -4.39
N TYR A 405 -15.19 8.82 -4.45
CA TYR A 405 -16.17 8.05 -3.69
C TYR A 405 -15.53 6.91 -2.89
N ASN A 406 -15.89 6.79 -1.61
CA ASN A 406 -15.69 5.58 -0.82
C ASN A 406 -16.94 5.26 0.00
N GLN A 407 -18.07 5.14 -0.70
CA GLN A 407 -19.40 5.15 -0.08
C GLN A 407 -19.66 3.95 0.85
N ASN A 408 -18.96 2.83 0.64
CA ASN A 408 -19.10 1.63 1.49
C ASN A 408 -17.92 1.45 2.46
N GLY A 409 -16.89 2.31 2.39
CA GLY A 409 -15.66 2.18 3.17
C GLY A 409 -14.76 1.05 2.66
N THR A 410 -13.45 1.28 2.69
CA THR A 410 -12.45 0.28 2.33
C THR A 410 -12.27 -0.67 3.51
N ILE A 411 -12.41 -1.98 3.26
CA ILE A 411 -12.21 -2.98 4.31
C ILE A 411 -10.74 -3.37 4.34
N ILE A 412 -10.08 -3.12 5.47
CA ILE A 412 -8.64 -3.37 5.67
C ILE A 412 -8.50 -4.30 6.88
N GLU A 413 -7.97 -5.49 6.62
CA GLU A 413 -7.86 -6.54 7.63
C GLU A 413 -6.40 -6.96 7.77
N LEU A 414 -5.82 -6.76 8.95
CA LEU A 414 -4.57 -7.42 9.32
C LEU A 414 -4.83 -8.92 9.47
N LEU A 415 -4.08 -9.73 8.73
CA LEU A 415 -4.17 -11.18 8.80
C LEU A 415 -3.29 -11.70 9.94
N ASN A 416 -3.73 -12.79 10.57
CA ASN A 416 -2.95 -13.43 11.64
C ASN A 416 -1.63 -13.98 11.06
N LYS A 417 -0.50 -13.60 11.68
CA LYS A 417 0.85 -13.92 11.20
C LYS A 417 1.14 -15.43 11.11
N ASP A 418 0.47 -16.24 11.93
CA ASP A 418 0.66 -17.69 12.00
C ASP A 418 -0.40 -18.45 11.16
N ASN A 419 -1.51 -17.78 10.82
CA ASN A 419 -2.57 -18.30 9.97
C ASN A 419 -3.25 -17.20 9.15
N LEU A 420 -2.75 -16.97 7.92
CA LEU A 420 -3.23 -15.92 7.01
C LEU A 420 -4.70 -16.07 6.55
N SER A 421 -5.40 -17.15 6.93
CA SER A 421 -6.85 -17.27 6.71
C SER A 421 -7.69 -16.53 7.76
N GLN A 422 -7.10 -16.19 8.90
CA GLN A 422 -7.77 -15.53 10.01
C GLN A 422 -7.46 -14.04 10.04
N VAL A 423 -8.41 -13.24 10.51
CA VAL A 423 -8.27 -11.81 10.72
C VAL A 423 -7.84 -11.59 12.17
N GLU A 424 -6.71 -10.92 12.35
CA GLU A 424 -6.21 -10.50 13.67
C GLU A 424 -6.84 -9.17 14.10
N SER A 425 -6.98 -8.23 13.16
CA SER A 425 -7.54 -6.91 13.42
C SER A 425 -8.12 -6.31 12.13
N ASN A 426 -9.11 -5.44 12.28
CA ASN A 426 -9.71 -4.65 11.21
C ASN A 426 -9.85 -3.17 11.62
N ILE A 427 -9.00 -2.74 12.55
CA ILE A 427 -9.02 -1.38 13.08
C ILE A 427 -8.21 -0.45 12.18
N VAL A 428 -8.84 0.64 11.78
CA VAL A 428 -8.25 1.70 10.94
C VAL A 428 -8.42 3.07 11.57
N TYR A 429 -7.57 4.00 11.14
CA TYR A 429 -7.52 5.39 11.56
C TYR A 429 -7.42 6.31 10.33
N TRP A 430 -7.90 7.55 10.47
CA TRP A 430 -7.77 8.60 9.46
C TRP A 430 -7.87 9.98 10.12
N ASN A 431 -7.47 11.03 9.39
CA ASN A 431 -7.66 12.41 9.81
C ASN A 431 -7.76 13.35 8.60
N ASP A 432 -8.95 13.90 8.40
CA ASP A 432 -9.26 14.75 7.25
C ASP A 432 -9.61 16.18 7.66
N THR A 433 -9.20 16.62 8.85
CA THR A 433 -9.53 17.98 9.34
C THR A 433 -9.07 19.10 8.42
N ASP A 434 -8.08 18.82 7.59
CA ASP A 434 -7.45 19.78 6.68
C ASP A 434 -8.08 19.72 5.27
N ILE A 435 -9.01 18.79 5.02
CA ILE A 435 -9.80 18.73 3.78
C ILE A 435 -10.93 19.75 3.86
N GLN A 436 -11.07 20.53 2.78
CA GLN A 436 -12.12 21.53 2.69
C GLN A 436 -13.52 20.89 2.67
N THR A 437 -14.47 21.51 3.37
CA THR A 437 -15.88 21.13 3.33
C THR A 437 -16.42 21.12 1.90
N VAL A 438 -17.13 20.05 1.55
CA VAL A 438 -17.81 19.88 0.26
C VAL A 438 -19.33 19.92 0.43
N THR A 439 -20.04 20.26 -0.65
CA THR A 439 -21.51 20.26 -0.71
C THR A 439 -22.09 19.12 -1.54
N ASN A 440 -21.27 18.44 -2.34
CA ASN A 440 -21.67 17.32 -3.20
C ASN A 440 -21.22 15.98 -2.58
N GLY A 441 -22.13 15.35 -1.84
CA GLY A 441 -21.86 14.12 -1.10
C GLY A 441 -21.32 14.35 0.32
N SER A 442 -21.33 13.30 1.13
CA SER A 442 -20.90 13.38 2.53
C SER A 442 -19.38 13.51 2.67
N MET A 443 -18.95 14.25 3.69
CA MET A 443 -17.59 14.14 4.23
C MET A 443 -17.42 12.84 5.03
N SER A 444 -16.17 12.52 5.41
CA SER A 444 -15.92 11.45 6.36
C SER A 444 -16.50 11.77 7.75
N SER A 445 -16.96 10.73 8.44
CA SER A 445 -17.52 10.83 9.78
C SER A 445 -17.03 9.69 10.68
N PRO A 446 -16.36 9.99 11.81
CA PRO A 446 -15.89 11.33 12.19
C PRO A 446 -14.86 11.88 11.18
N ILE A 447 -14.73 13.20 11.09
CA ILE A 447 -13.70 13.84 10.25
C ILE A 447 -12.27 13.55 10.74
N ASN A 448 -12.12 13.27 12.04
CA ASN A 448 -10.87 12.88 12.67
C ASN A 448 -11.09 11.62 13.51
N ASN A 449 -10.52 10.52 13.06
CA ASN A 449 -10.49 9.24 13.77
C ASN A 449 -9.05 8.87 14.17
N SER A 450 -8.18 9.85 14.42
CA SER A 450 -6.78 9.59 14.71
C SER A 450 -6.57 8.99 16.09
N HIS A 451 -5.62 8.06 16.20
CA HIS A 451 -5.11 7.56 17.47
C HIS A 451 -4.31 8.62 18.27
N LEU A 452 -4.02 9.78 17.67
CA LEU A 452 -3.28 10.87 18.28
C LEU A 452 -4.21 11.87 18.99
N PRO A 453 -3.71 12.62 19.98
CA PRO A 453 -4.41 13.71 20.62
C PRO A 453 -4.83 14.80 19.63
N PRO A 454 -5.88 15.57 19.96
CA PRO A 454 -6.68 15.44 21.19
C PRO A 454 -7.69 14.28 21.13
N ILE A 455 -7.87 13.64 19.97
CA ILE A 455 -8.94 12.65 19.76
C ILE A 455 -8.65 11.34 20.50
N ASN A 456 -7.40 10.85 20.45
CA ASN A 456 -6.99 9.60 21.09
C ASN A 456 -7.94 8.43 20.75
N SER A 457 -8.35 8.34 19.48
CA SER A 457 -9.31 7.33 19.04
C SER A 457 -8.81 5.92 19.31
N SER A 458 -9.73 5.02 19.69
CA SER A 458 -9.46 3.58 19.68
C SER A 458 -9.36 3.01 18.25
N GLY A 459 -9.82 3.77 17.26
CA GLY A 459 -9.90 3.42 15.84
C GLY A 459 -11.29 2.94 15.46
N ALA A 460 -11.54 2.80 14.17
CA ALA A 460 -12.82 2.32 13.65
C ALA A 460 -12.66 0.93 13.06
N ASN A 461 -13.67 0.08 13.23
CA ASN A 461 -13.73 -1.20 12.53
C ASN A 461 -14.05 -0.94 11.04
N SER A 462 -13.13 -1.32 10.15
CA SER A 462 -13.24 -1.06 8.71
C SER A 462 -14.40 -1.80 8.03
N THR A 463 -14.93 -2.87 8.64
CA THR A 463 -16.12 -3.58 8.12
C THR A 463 -17.42 -2.83 8.40
N VAL A 464 -17.37 -1.81 9.25
CA VAL A 464 -18.50 -0.93 9.60
C VAL A 464 -18.27 0.47 9.04
N ASN A 465 -17.09 1.04 9.27
CA ASN A 465 -16.68 2.34 8.77
C ASN A 465 -15.21 2.29 8.35
N GLY A 466 -14.99 1.81 7.12
CA GLY A 466 -13.68 1.76 6.46
C GLY A 466 -13.26 3.09 5.86
N HIS A 467 -13.46 4.18 6.61
CA HIS A 467 -13.27 5.56 6.14
C HIS A 467 -14.26 5.90 5.00
N ILE A 468 -15.53 6.12 5.33
CA ILE A 468 -16.61 6.36 4.35
C ILE A 468 -16.70 7.84 3.94
N TRP A 469 -16.79 8.14 2.64
CA TRP A 469 -17.13 9.47 2.13
C TRP A 469 -17.85 9.42 0.77
N GLY A 470 -18.37 10.58 0.34
CA GLY A 470 -19.04 10.75 -0.96
C GLY A 470 -20.46 10.16 -1.02
N VAL A 471 -21.04 9.76 0.11
CA VAL A 471 -22.41 9.21 0.17
C VAL A 471 -23.39 10.28 -0.28
N ASN A 472 -24.37 9.89 -1.11
CA ASN A 472 -25.34 10.78 -1.77
C ASN A 472 -24.73 11.83 -2.72
N GLY A 473 -23.43 11.76 -3.02
CA GLY A 473 -22.81 12.59 -4.05
C GLY A 473 -23.20 12.11 -5.45
N THR A 474 -23.09 13.00 -6.44
CA THR A 474 -23.42 12.69 -7.84
C THR A 474 -22.44 13.36 -8.81
N GLY A 475 -22.21 12.74 -9.97
CA GLY A 475 -21.37 13.30 -11.02
C GLY A 475 -19.93 12.82 -10.95
N THR A 476 -19.02 13.56 -11.57
CA THR A 476 -17.61 13.19 -11.80
C THR A 476 -16.65 14.21 -11.19
N GLY A 477 -17.06 14.89 -10.11
CA GLY A 477 -16.30 15.99 -9.53
C GLY A 477 -17.07 16.75 -8.45
N GLY A 478 -16.32 17.46 -7.60
CA GLY A 478 -16.79 18.21 -6.44
C GLY A 478 -17.10 17.35 -5.21
N GLN A 479 -16.81 16.05 -5.24
CA GLN A 479 -16.95 15.15 -4.09
C GLN A 479 -15.83 15.36 -3.07
N PHE A 480 -15.97 14.76 -1.90
CA PHE A 480 -14.99 14.87 -0.82
C PHE A 480 -13.57 14.45 -1.22
N GLY A 481 -13.42 13.37 -2.00
CA GLY A 481 -12.11 12.89 -2.43
C GLY A 481 -11.63 13.42 -3.78
N ASP A 482 -12.42 14.28 -4.45
CA ASP A 482 -12.05 14.92 -5.71
C ASP A 482 -10.89 15.89 -5.51
N LEU A 483 -9.81 15.73 -6.28
CA LEU A 483 -8.57 16.49 -6.14
C LEU A 483 -7.98 16.42 -4.73
N ARG A 484 -8.09 15.26 -4.07
CA ARG A 484 -7.51 14.98 -2.74
C ARG A 484 -6.58 13.79 -2.75
N SER A 485 -5.68 13.79 -1.78
CA SER A 485 -4.89 12.61 -1.43
C SER A 485 -5.32 12.13 -0.05
N ILE A 486 -6.13 11.08 -0.01
CA ILE A 486 -6.78 10.57 1.20
C ILE A 486 -5.91 9.48 1.81
N ASP A 487 -5.65 9.58 3.11
CA ASP A 487 -4.89 8.60 3.85
C ASP A 487 -5.76 7.84 4.86
N THR A 488 -5.62 6.53 4.86
CA THR A 488 -6.13 5.65 5.91
C THR A 488 -4.94 4.86 6.41
N TRP A 489 -4.86 4.56 7.70
CA TRP A 489 -3.74 3.77 8.21
C TRP A 489 -4.16 2.78 9.29
N ALA A 490 -3.33 1.76 9.44
CA ALA A 490 -3.47 0.69 10.43
C ALA A 490 -2.08 0.27 10.93
N PHE A 491 -2.04 -0.27 12.14
CA PHE A 491 -0.82 -0.77 12.76
C PHE A 491 -1.15 -1.73 13.91
N VAL A 492 -0.15 -2.47 14.36
CA VAL A 492 -0.17 -3.27 15.57
C VAL A 492 0.49 -2.50 16.70
N LYS A 493 -0.24 -2.35 17.81
CA LYS A 493 0.29 -1.79 19.05
C LYS A 493 1.06 -2.86 19.81
N GLY A 494 2.35 -2.63 20.05
CA GLY A 494 3.10 -3.39 21.05
C GLY A 494 2.57 -3.15 22.47
N PRO A 495 2.95 -3.99 23.45
CA PRO A 495 2.63 -3.73 24.84
C PRO A 495 3.09 -2.34 25.27
N MET A 496 2.24 -1.61 26.00
CA MET A 496 2.60 -0.31 26.56
C MET A 496 3.49 -0.53 27.79
N SER A 497 4.64 0.15 27.84
CA SER A 497 5.47 0.25 29.04
C SER A 497 5.21 1.59 29.72
N THR A 498 5.14 1.61 31.05
CA THR A 498 4.90 2.79 31.88
C THR A 498 5.95 2.97 32.95
#